data_AF-A0A4Q4DL16-F1
#
_entry.id   AF-A0A4Q4DL16-F1
#
_cell.length_a   1.000
_cell.length_b   1.000
_cell.length_c   1.000
_cell.angle_alpha   90.00
_cell.angle_beta   90.00
_cell.angle_gamma   90.00
#
_symmetry.space_group_name_H-M   'P 1'
#
loop_
_entity.id
_entity.type
_entity.pdbx_description
1 polymer ?
#
loop_
_entity_poly.entity_id
_entity_poly.type
_entity_poly.pdbx_seq_one_letter_code
_entity_poly.pdbx_strand_id
1 'polypeptide(L)'
;MIRTAELTVRVKNTEKALATARSAAVGSGGLVEDESTERIGGDHVGSRIVLRVPQDAYDDVLAELAGTGTLLARKANAKDVTDQVVDVNSRIASQRASVARVRELMDQATRLSDVVSLEGELSTRQADLESLLAQQASLKDRTTLATITLELTETPAVTKEKEEDDPGFLDALGGGWDALTVTVRWIAVVIGAVAPFAAVLAVLYLLWRLVRGRLPRRPEPVPPPWPTPAHTPGDEPSPEPDRPTARRTPEH
;
A
#
# COMPACT_ATOMS: atom_id res chain seq x y z
N MET A 1 15.28 -37.70 -5.85
CA MET A 1 14.56 -36.70 -5.03
C MET A 1 14.35 -35.44 -5.85
N ILE A 2 13.26 -34.70 -5.59
CA ILE A 2 13.01 -33.35 -6.13
C ILE A 2 13.32 -32.36 -5.01
N ARG A 3 14.10 -31.31 -5.31
CA ARG A 3 14.44 -30.24 -4.35
C ARG A 3 13.89 -28.91 -4.84
N THR A 4 13.19 -28.20 -3.97
CA THR A 4 12.71 -26.85 -4.21
C THR A 4 13.05 -25.93 -3.04
N ALA A 5 13.46 -24.70 -3.34
CA ALA A 5 13.63 -23.66 -2.32
C ALA A 5 12.98 -22.34 -2.75
N GLU A 6 12.48 -21.61 -1.77
CA GLU A 6 12.00 -20.25 -1.89
C GLU A 6 12.81 -19.39 -0.90
N LEU A 7 13.38 -18.30 -1.39
CA LEU A 7 14.13 -17.33 -0.60
C LEU A 7 13.56 -15.95 -0.83
N THR A 8 13.32 -15.23 0.25
CA THR A 8 13.03 -13.80 0.20
C THR A 8 14.21 -13.07 0.81
N VAL A 9 14.91 -12.28 0.00
CA VAL A 9 16.13 -11.58 0.41
C VAL A 9 15.93 -10.08 0.20
N ARG A 10 16.20 -9.33 1.26
CA ARG A 10 16.22 -7.87 1.20
C ARG A 10 17.59 -7.39 0.76
N VAL A 11 17.63 -6.58 -0.29
CA VAL A 11 18.89 -6.09 -0.88
C VAL A 11 18.89 -4.56 -0.97
N LYS A 12 20.09 -3.98 -1.15
CA LYS A 12 20.25 -2.54 -1.37
C LYS A 12 20.08 -2.12 -2.83
N ASN A 13 20.29 -3.06 -3.76
CA ASN A 13 20.16 -2.84 -5.19
C ASN A 13 19.73 -4.17 -5.82
N THR A 14 18.52 -4.21 -6.36
CA THR A 14 17.89 -5.41 -6.91
C THR A 14 18.60 -5.88 -8.19
N GLU A 15 19.02 -4.97 -9.06
CA GLU A 15 19.71 -5.29 -10.32
C GLU A 15 21.06 -5.99 -10.11
N LYS A 16 21.86 -5.52 -9.14
CA LYS A 16 23.14 -6.14 -8.79
C LYS A 16 22.94 -7.52 -8.18
N ALA A 17 21.93 -7.68 -7.33
CA ALA A 17 21.60 -8.96 -6.72
C ALA A 17 21.12 -9.98 -7.77
N LEU A 18 20.28 -9.54 -8.72
CA LEU A 18 19.87 -10.33 -9.89
C LEU A 18 21.06 -10.81 -10.72
N ALA A 19 21.98 -9.90 -11.06
CA ALA A 19 23.17 -10.24 -11.84
C ALA A 19 24.03 -11.28 -11.11
N THR A 20 24.18 -11.13 -9.79
CA THR A 20 24.91 -12.08 -8.94
C THR A 20 24.19 -13.44 -8.94
N ALA A 21 22.88 -13.45 -8.72
CA ALA A 21 22.08 -14.67 -8.69
C ALA A 21 22.12 -15.44 -10.02
N ARG A 22 22.03 -14.72 -11.15
CA ARG A 22 22.21 -15.29 -12.48
C ARG A 22 23.61 -15.89 -12.64
N SER A 23 24.65 -15.16 -12.23
CA SER A 23 26.02 -15.65 -12.36
C SER A 23 26.31 -16.88 -11.49
N ALA A 24 25.74 -16.95 -10.28
CA ALA A 24 25.86 -18.10 -9.39
C ALA A 24 25.20 -19.35 -9.99
N ALA A 25 23.98 -19.20 -10.52
CA ALA A 25 23.26 -20.29 -11.16
C ALA A 25 23.96 -20.76 -12.45
N VAL A 26 24.35 -19.84 -13.33
CA VAL A 26 25.00 -20.20 -14.61
C VAL A 26 26.42 -20.74 -14.37
N GLY A 27 27.16 -20.16 -13.44
CA GLY A 27 28.52 -20.58 -13.09
C GLY A 27 28.60 -22.00 -12.51
N SER A 28 27.52 -22.47 -11.88
CA SER A 28 27.36 -23.83 -11.37
C SER A 28 26.76 -24.81 -12.39
N GLY A 29 26.58 -24.40 -13.65
CA GLY A 29 26.00 -25.22 -14.71
C GLY A 29 24.46 -25.27 -14.72
N GLY A 30 23.81 -24.36 -14.00
CA GLY A 30 22.36 -24.13 -14.02
C GLY A 30 21.93 -23.12 -15.09
N LEU A 31 20.63 -22.82 -15.07
CA LEU A 31 19.98 -21.87 -15.99
C LEU A 31 18.93 -21.03 -15.27
N VAL A 32 18.59 -19.89 -15.87
CA VAL A 32 17.46 -19.06 -15.45
C VAL A 32 16.24 -19.53 -16.23
N GLU A 33 15.18 -19.94 -15.52
CA GLU A 33 13.92 -20.39 -16.12
C GLU A 33 12.97 -19.22 -16.35
N ASP A 34 12.83 -18.36 -15.35
CA ASP A 34 11.93 -17.21 -15.40
C ASP A 34 12.51 -16.05 -14.59
N GLU A 35 12.28 -14.83 -15.06
CA GLU A 35 12.70 -13.61 -14.39
C GLU A 35 11.67 -12.51 -14.63
N SER A 36 11.13 -11.97 -13.55
CA SER A 36 10.23 -10.82 -13.59
C SER A 36 10.74 -9.73 -12.65
N THR A 37 10.70 -8.50 -13.12
CA THR A 37 11.10 -7.34 -12.35
C THR A 37 9.99 -6.32 -12.42
N GLU A 38 9.53 -5.87 -11.26
CA GLU A 38 8.45 -4.92 -11.14
C GLU A 38 8.84 -3.77 -10.22
N ARG A 39 8.26 -2.60 -10.49
CA ARG A 39 8.42 -1.43 -9.64
C ARG A 39 7.24 -1.36 -8.68
N ILE A 40 7.52 -1.52 -7.39
CA ILE A 40 6.54 -1.51 -6.30
C ILE A 40 6.43 -0.08 -5.77
N GLY A 41 5.26 0.54 -5.92
CA GLY A 41 4.96 1.85 -5.33
C GLY A 41 5.78 3.04 -5.87
N GLY A 42 6.29 2.96 -7.11
CA GLY A 42 7.01 4.06 -7.77
C GLY A 42 8.49 4.20 -7.39
N ASP A 43 8.87 3.80 -6.18
CA ASP A 43 10.22 4.03 -5.66
C ASP A 43 11.04 2.75 -5.38
N HIS A 44 10.41 1.57 -5.37
CA HIS A 44 11.08 0.31 -5.00
C HIS A 44 11.09 -0.65 -6.17
N VAL A 45 12.19 -1.40 -6.36
CA VAL A 45 12.25 -2.47 -7.35
C VAL A 45 12.17 -3.83 -6.66
N GLY A 46 11.11 -4.57 -6.95
CA GLY A 46 10.98 -5.99 -6.61
C GLY A 46 11.37 -6.84 -7.80
N SER A 47 12.04 -7.97 -7.55
CA SER A 47 12.30 -8.95 -8.62
C SER A 47 12.12 -10.37 -8.12
N ARG A 48 11.56 -11.21 -8.98
CA ARG A 48 11.41 -12.64 -8.79
C ARG A 48 12.18 -13.34 -9.88
N ILE A 49 13.11 -14.21 -9.49
CA ILE A 49 13.87 -15.05 -10.42
C ILE A 49 13.73 -16.52 -10.03
N VAL A 50 13.48 -17.37 -11.03
CA VAL A 50 13.39 -18.83 -10.89
C VAL A 50 14.61 -19.44 -11.55
N LEU A 51 15.42 -20.12 -10.74
CA LEU A 51 16.69 -20.71 -11.13
C LEU A 51 16.57 -22.22 -11.11
N ARG A 52 17.12 -22.87 -12.15
CA ARG A 52 17.27 -24.32 -12.24
C ARG A 52 18.73 -24.67 -12.11
N VAL A 53 19.08 -25.37 -11.03
CA VAL A 53 20.48 -25.66 -10.67
C VAL A 53 20.67 -27.17 -10.54
N PRO A 54 21.79 -27.74 -11.00
CA PRO A 54 22.10 -29.15 -10.76
C PRO A 54 22.02 -29.52 -9.28
N GLN A 55 21.53 -30.72 -8.96
CA GLN A 55 21.38 -31.16 -7.56
C GLN A 55 22.69 -31.07 -6.75
N ASP A 56 23.84 -31.30 -7.40
CA ASP A 56 25.15 -31.30 -6.75
C ASP A 56 25.60 -29.90 -6.32
N ALA A 57 25.16 -28.85 -7.03
CA ALA A 57 25.50 -27.46 -6.75
C ALA A 57 24.39 -26.69 -6.00
N TYR A 58 23.27 -27.35 -5.71
CA TYR A 58 22.10 -26.74 -5.10
C TYR A 58 22.43 -26.06 -3.75
N ASP A 59 23.14 -26.76 -2.87
CA ASP A 59 23.40 -26.26 -1.52
C ASP A 59 24.37 -25.06 -1.53
N ASP A 60 25.36 -25.08 -2.43
CA ASP A 60 26.32 -23.98 -2.61
C ASP A 60 25.66 -22.73 -3.18
N VAL A 61 24.88 -22.86 -4.26
CA VAL A 61 24.14 -21.72 -4.84
C VAL A 61 23.14 -21.16 -3.84
N LEU A 62 22.43 -22.01 -3.11
CA LEU A 62 21.47 -21.58 -2.11
C LEU A 62 22.12 -20.75 -1.00
N ALA A 63 23.34 -21.12 -0.57
CA ALA A 63 24.10 -20.37 0.42
C ALA A 63 24.59 -19.02 -0.14
N GLU A 64 25.07 -18.99 -1.38
CA GLU A 64 25.51 -17.76 -2.05
C GLU A 64 24.36 -16.75 -2.21
N LEU A 65 23.18 -17.23 -2.63
CA LEU A 65 21.99 -16.38 -2.78
C LEU A 65 21.51 -15.82 -1.44
N ALA A 66 21.54 -16.63 -0.38
CA ALA A 66 21.20 -16.17 0.97
C ALA A 66 22.18 -15.10 1.49
N GLY A 67 23.45 -15.14 1.06
CA GLY A 67 24.49 -14.19 1.43
C GLY A 67 24.47 -12.86 0.65
N THR A 68 23.64 -12.74 -0.39
CA THR A 68 23.57 -11.54 -1.25
C THR A 68 22.92 -10.33 -0.53
N GLY A 69 22.20 -10.56 0.57
CA GLY A 69 21.55 -9.51 1.35
C GLY A 69 21.06 -10.00 2.71
N THR A 70 20.02 -9.36 3.24
CA THR A 70 19.39 -9.77 4.50
C THR A 70 18.30 -10.78 4.18
N LEU A 71 18.52 -12.04 4.54
CA LEU A 71 17.52 -13.09 4.42
C LEU A 71 16.29 -12.78 5.31
N LEU A 72 15.12 -12.67 4.68
CA LEU A 72 13.85 -12.44 5.38
C LEU A 72 13.11 -13.75 5.63
N ALA A 73 13.08 -14.62 4.61
CA ALA A 73 12.41 -15.91 4.68
C ALA A 73 13.17 -16.93 3.85
N ARG A 74 13.18 -18.18 4.33
CA ARG A 74 13.70 -19.34 3.60
C ARG A 74 12.76 -20.52 3.82
N LYS A 75 12.34 -21.13 2.73
CA LYS A 75 11.57 -22.37 2.73
C LYS A 75 12.25 -23.36 1.80
N ALA A 76 12.61 -24.54 2.30
CA ALA A 76 13.21 -25.59 1.50
C ALA A 76 12.37 -26.85 1.65
N ASN A 77 12.11 -27.53 0.52
CA ASN A 77 11.39 -28.79 0.48
C ASN A 77 12.18 -29.80 -0.33
N ALA A 78 12.21 -31.04 0.16
CA ALA A 78 12.74 -32.18 -0.56
C ALA A 78 11.67 -33.27 -0.57
N LYS A 79 11.40 -33.83 -1.75
CA LYS A 79 10.43 -34.92 -1.93
C LYS A 79 11.12 -36.10 -2.60
N ASP A 80 11.07 -37.27 -1.97
CA ASP A 80 11.46 -38.49 -2.66
C ASP A 80 10.34 -38.92 -3.63
N VAL A 81 10.74 -39.23 -4.86
CA VAL A 81 9.85 -39.64 -5.96
C VAL A 81 10.37 -40.90 -6.63
N THR A 82 11.28 -41.64 -5.97
CA THR A 82 11.88 -42.86 -6.51
C THR A 82 10.80 -43.88 -6.89
N ASP A 83 9.82 -44.12 -6.01
CA ASP A 83 8.68 -45.00 -6.28
C ASP A 83 7.85 -44.54 -7.49
N GLN A 84 7.65 -43.23 -7.63
CA GLN A 84 6.89 -42.66 -8.74
C GLN A 84 7.61 -42.85 -10.08
N VAL A 85 8.93 -42.68 -10.11
CA VAL A 85 9.75 -42.92 -11.32
C VAL A 85 9.69 -44.39 -11.72
N VAL A 86 9.80 -45.31 -10.76
CA VAL A 86 9.72 -46.75 -11.02
C VAL A 86 8.32 -47.15 -11.53
N ASP A 87 7.25 -46.62 -10.94
CA ASP A 87 5.88 -46.87 -11.39
C ASP A 87 5.65 -46.38 -12.83
N VAL A 88 6.02 -45.12 -13.13
CA VAL A 88 5.87 -44.56 -14.49
C VAL A 88 6.63 -45.38 -15.52
N ASN A 89 7.87 -45.79 -15.22
CA ASN A 89 8.66 -46.63 -16.11
C ASN A 89 7.99 -48.00 -16.37
N SER A 90 7.44 -48.62 -15.32
CA SER A 90 6.75 -49.91 -15.43
C SER A 90 5.46 -49.81 -16.26
N ARG A 91 4.72 -48.71 -16.09
CA ARG A 91 3.54 -48.40 -16.90
C ARG A 91 3.90 -48.15 -18.36
N ILE A 92 4.97 -47.40 -18.64
CA ILE A 92 5.47 -47.19 -20.01
C ILE A 92 5.81 -48.52 -20.68
N ALA A 93 6.53 -49.41 -20.00
CA ALA A 93 6.88 -50.72 -20.53
C ALA A 93 5.62 -51.55 -20.89
N SER A 94 4.64 -51.55 -19.98
CA SER A 94 3.36 -52.25 -20.18
C SER A 94 2.56 -51.66 -21.35
N GLN A 95 2.52 -50.33 -21.47
CA GLN A 95 1.80 -49.63 -22.52
C GLN A 95 2.45 -49.82 -23.90
N ARG A 96 3.79 -49.82 -23.97
CA ARG A 96 4.53 -50.16 -25.20
C ARG A 96 4.21 -51.57 -25.68
N ALA A 97 4.18 -52.54 -24.76
CA ALA A 97 3.79 -53.91 -25.08
C ALA A 97 2.32 -53.99 -25.56
N SER A 98 1.43 -53.18 -24.98
CA SER A 98 0.03 -53.10 -25.41
C SER A 98 -0.10 -52.53 -26.82
N VAL A 99 0.60 -51.44 -27.14
CA VAL A 99 0.64 -50.85 -28.49
C VAL A 99 1.17 -51.85 -29.51
N ALA A 100 2.24 -52.58 -29.19
CA ALA A 100 2.81 -53.60 -30.07
C ALA A 100 1.81 -54.73 -30.35
N ARG A 101 1.10 -55.23 -29.32
CA ARG A 101 0.07 -56.26 -29.50
C ARG A 101 -1.10 -55.79 -30.36
N VAL A 102 -1.57 -54.56 -30.20
CA VAL A 102 -2.66 -54.03 -31.02
C VAL A 102 -2.23 -53.93 -32.47
N ARG A 103 -1.00 -53.48 -32.75
CA ARG A 103 -0.44 -53.45 -34.12
C ARG A 103 -0.35 -54.85 -34.74
N GLU A 104 0.14 -55.84 -33.99
CA GLU A 104 0.17 -57.24 -34.44
C GLU A 104 -1.23 -57.77 -34.79
N LEU A 105 -2.24 -57.45 -33.97
CA LEU A 105 -3.63 -57.84 -34.25
C LEU A 105 -4.20 -57.12 -35.47
N MET A 106 -3.80 -55.86 -35.72
CA MET A 106 -4.18 -55.12 -36.92
C MET A 106 -3.60 -55.76 -38.19
N ASP A 107 -2.35 -56.23 -38.15
CA ASP A 107 -1.71 -56.90 -39.29
C ASP A 107 -2.41 -58.22 -39.67
N GLN A 108 -3.11 -58.83 -38.71
CA GLN A 108 -3.88 -60.07 -38.90
C GLN A 108 -5.38 -59.82 -39.21
N ALA A 109 -5.86 -58.58 -39.10
CA ALA A 109 -7.27 -58.25 -39.27
C ALA A 109 -7.69 -58.26 -40.74
N THR A 110 -8.71 -59.06 -41.07
CA THR A 110 -9.23 -59.20 -42.46
C THR A 110 -10.54 -58.45 -42.70
N ARG A 111 -11.25 -58.08 -41.64
CA ARG A 111 -12.53 -57.36 -41.72
C ARG A 111 -12.32 -55.87 -41.46
N LEU A 112 -12.93 -55.02 -42.29
CA LEU A 112 -12.86 -53.57 -42.12
C LEU A 112 -13.39 -53.09 -40.76
N SER A 113 -14.44 -53.73 -40.23
CA SER A 113 -14.98 -53.43 -38.90
C SER A 113 -13.94 -53.59 -37.78
N ASP A 114 -13.09 -54.60 -37.92
CA ASP A 114 -12.11 -54.98 -36.91
C ASP A 114 -10.92 -54.00 -36.99
N VAL A 115 -10.52 -53.62 -38.21
CA VAL A 115 -9.51 -52.58 -38.44
C VAL A 115 -9.91 -51.24 -37.83
N VAL A 116 -11.14 -50.77 -38.09
CA VAL A 116 -11.62 -49.49 -37.53
C VAL A 116 -11.67 -49.53 -36.00
N SER A 117 -12.07 -50.67 -35.42
CA SER A 117 -12.12 -50.83 -33.96
C SER A 117 -10.72 -50.84 -33.34
N LEU A 118 -9.78 -51.55 -33.97
CA LEU A 118 -8.38 -51.61 -33.53
C LEU A 118 -7.64 -50.29 -33.73
N GLU A 119 -7.97 -49.51 -34.75
CA GLU A 119 -7.43 -48.15 -34.96
C GLU A 119 -7.83 -47.21 -33.82
N GLY A 120 -9.10 -47.28 -33.39
CA GLY A 120 -9.58 -46.55 -32.22
C GLY A 120 -8.81 -46.92 -30.95
N GLU A 121 -8.67 -48.23 -30.67
CA GLU A 121 -7.87 -48.72 -29.54
C GLU A 121 -6.40 -48.28 -29.65
N LEU A 122 -5.78 -48.42 -30.82
CA LEU A 122 -4.39 -48.03 -31.04
C LEU A 122 -4.18 -46.54 -30.74
N SER A 123 -5.09 -45.68 -31.20
CA SER A 123 -5.07 -44.24 -30.94
C SER A 123 -5.11 -43.94 -29.45
N THR A 124 -6.06 -44.54 -28.72
CA THR A 124 -6.13 -44.39 -27.25
C THR A 124 -4.85 -44.86 -26.57
N ARG A 125 -4.31 -46.02 -26.96
CA ARG A 125 -3.09 -46.56 -26.34
C ARG A 125 -1.86 -45.70 -26.60
N GLN A 126 -1.76 -45.11 -27.78
CA GLN A 126 -0.69 -44.17 -28.12
C GLN A 126 -0.79 -42.89 -27.31
N ALA A 127 -1.99 -42.30 -27.19
CA ALA A 127 -2.22 -41.12 -26.36
C ALA A 127 -1.82 -41.35 -24.89
N ASP A 128 -2.20 -42.50 -24.32
CA ASP A 128 -1.81 -42.89 -22.97
C ASP A 128 -0.28 -43.03 -22.82
N LEU A 129 0.38 -43.64 -23.81
CA LEU A 129 1.83 -43.80 -23.82
C LEU A 129 2.53 -42.45 -23.87
N GLU A 130 2.07 -41.54 -24.73
CA GLU A 130 2.60 -40.19 -24.86
C GLU A 130 2.45 -39.40 -23.56
N SER A 131 1.29 -39.49 -22.90
CA SER A 131 1.07 -38.90 -21.58
C SER A 131 2.06 -39.41 -20.54
N LEU A 132 2.30 -40.73 -20.49
CA LEU A 132 3.28 -41.32 -19.57
C LEU A 132 4.72 -40.88 -19.88
N LEU A 133 5.08 -40.77 -21.16
CA LEU A 133 6.40 -40.28 -21.58
C LEU A 133 6.60 -38.81 -21.20
N ALA A 134 5.58 -37.98 -21.35
CA ALA A 134 5.62 -36.58 -20.90
C ALA A 134 5.79 -36.48 -19.37
N GLN A 135 5.09 -37.32 -18.61
CA GLN A 135 5.25 -37.41 -17.16
C GLN A 135 6.66 -37.86 -16.76
N GLN A 136 7.22 -38.87 -17.44
CA GLN A 136 8.59 -39.32 -17.23
C GLN A 136 9.60 -38.20 -17.48
N ALA A 137 9.46 -37.46 -18.59
CA ALA A 137 10.34 -36.35 -18.91
C ALA A 137 10.27 -35.25 -17.85
N SER A 138 9.07 -34.91 -17.36
CA SER A 138 8.90 -33.91 -16.30
C SER A 138 9.49 -34.37 -14.96
N LEU A 139 9.31 -35.63 -14.58
CA LEU A 139 9.93 -36.18 -13.36
C LEU A 139 11.45 -36.17 -13.45
N LYS A 140 12.00 -36.55 -14.62
CA LYS A 140 13.44 -36.54 -14.87
C LYS A 140 14.03 -35.14 -14.76
N ASP A 141 13.35 -34.13 -15.32
CA ASP A 141 13.78 -32.72 -15.19
C ASP A 141 13.85 -32.31 -13.72
N ARG A 142 12.77 -32.53 -12.96
CA ARG A 142 12.66 -32.14 -11.54
C ARG A 142 13.60 -32.90 -10.61
N THR A 143 14.06 -34.10 -10.99
CA THR A 143 15.03 -34.87 -10.20
C THR A 143 16.47 -34.53 -10.55
N THR A 144 16.73 -34.05 -11.77
CA THR A 144 18.07 -33.67 -12.23
C THR A 144 18.42 -32.23 -11.84
N LEU A 145 17.42 -31.34 -11.88
CA LEU A 145 17.56 -29.92 -11.58
C LEU A 145 16.69 -29.56 -10.38
N ALA A 146 17.30 -28.89 -9.40
CA ALA A 146 16.59 -28.28 -8.29
C ALA A 146 16.06 -26.90 -8.72
N THR A 147 14.89 -26.53 -8.18
CA THR A 147 14.28 -25.22 -8.44
C THR A 147 14.53 -24.30 -7.24
N ILE A 148 15.15 -23.15 -7.48
CA ILE A 148 15.32 -22.10 -6.49
C ILE A 148 14.57 -20.86 -6.96
N THR A 149 13.55 -20.47 -6.21
CA THR A 149 12.83 -19.21 -6.39
C THR A 149 13.44 -18.18 -5.46
N LEU A 150 13.99 -17.12 -6.01
CA LEU A 150 14.53 -15.99 -5.27
C LEU A 150 13.64 -14.76 -5.50
N GLU A 151 13.10 -14.25 -4.41
CA GLU A 151 12.38 -12.99 -4.34
C GLU A 151 13.28 -11.94 -3.70
N LEU A 152 13.56 -10.90 -4.47
CA LEU A 152 14.38 -9.76 -4.08
C LEU A 152 13.47 -8.57 -3.80
N THR A 153 13.66 -7.96 -2.64
CA THR A 153 12.98 -6.71 -2.29
C THR A 153 14.01 -5.68 -1.90
N GLU A 154 13.91 -4.50 -2.50
CA GLU A 154 14.76 -3.38 -2.14
C GLU A 154 14.44 -2.88 -0.73
N THR A 155 15.47 -2.60 0.06
CA THR A 155 15.28 -1.92 1.35
C THR A 155 14.74 -0.53 1.04
N PRO A 156 13.65 -0.06 1.70
CA PRO A 156 13.31 1.34 1.60
C PRO A 156 14.57 2.11 1.99
N ALA A 157 15.01 3.02 1.14
CA ALA A 157 15.92 4.03 1.63
C ALA A 157 15.18 4.64 2.81
N VAL A 158 15.61 4.32 4.03
CA VAL A 158 15.41 5.23 5.14
C VAL A 158 16.16 6.44 4.62
N THR A 159 15.44 7.33 3.90
CA THR A 159 15.62 8.75 4.09
C THR A 159 15.75 8.79 5.59
N LYS A 160 16.98 8.95 6.08
CA LYS A 160 17.12 9.48 7.41
C LYS A 160 16.18 10.66 7.32
N GLU A 161 15.00 10.54 7.94
CA GLU A 161 14.35 11.71 8.49
C GLU A 161 15.55 12.41 9.05
N LYS A 162 15.94 13.53 8.42
CA LYS A 162 16.93 14.40 9.02
C LYS A 162 16.48 14.38 10.46
N GLU A 163 17.30 13.86 11.37
CA GLU A 163 17.06 14.08 12.79
C GLU A 163 16.61 15.52 12.81
N GLU A 164 15.34 15.76 13.13
CA GLU A 164 14.82 17.11 13.15
C GLU A 164 15.77 17.77 14.14
N ASP A 165 16.76 18.48 13.60
CA ASP A 165 17.80 19.14 14.37
C ASP A 165 16.97 19.93 15.36
N ASP A 166 17.04 19.56 16.65
CA ASP A 166 16.25 20.16 17.72
C ASP A 166 16.14 21.65 17.43
N PRO A 167 14.95 22.20 17.11
CA PRO A 167 14.85 23.46 16.39
C PRO A 167 15.61 24.51 17.18
N GLY A 168 16.76 24.90 16.62
CA GLY A 168 17.60 25.91 17.22
C GLY A 168 16.79 27.19 17.35
N PHE A 169 17.14 28.03 18.33
CA PHE A 169 16.47 29.31 18.58
C PHE A 169 16.24 30.15 17.30
N LEU A 170 17.08 30.00 16.28
CA LEU A 170 16.98 30.68 14.99
C LEU A 170 15.84 30.14 14.08
N ASP A 171 15.55 28.84 14.11
CA ASP A 171 14.41 28.27 13.36
C ASP A 171 13.08 28.62 14.01
N ALA A 172 13.05 28.74 15.35
CA ALA A 172 11.89 29.27 16.07
C ALA A 172 11.60 30.74 15.70
N LEU A 173 12.62 31.56 15.44
CA LEU A 173 12.45 32.92 14.93
C LEU A 173 11.92 32.93 13.48
N GLY A 174 12.39 32.02 12.63
CA GLY A 174 11.89 31.83 11.28
C GLY A 174 10.41 31.44 11.26
N GLY A 175 10.03 30.45 12.08
CA GLY A 175 8.63 30.03 12.25
C GLY A 175 7.74 31.13 12.82
N GLY A 176 8.26 31.97 13.73
CA GLY A 176 7.55 33.13 14.26
C GLY A 176 7.28 34.21 13.20
N TRP A 177 8.21 34.43 12.26
CA TRP A 177 8.02 35.36 11.14
C TRP A 177 6.97 34.86 10.14
N ASP A 178 6.94 33.56 9.86
CA ASP A 178 5.90 32.97 9.02
C ASP A 178 4.51 33.07 9.67
N ALA A 179 4.41 32.80 10.98
CA ALA A 179 3.16 33.00 11.72
C ALA A 179 2.68 34.46 11.68
N LEU A 180 3.60 35.43 11.73
CA LEU A 180 3.28 36.85 11.61
C LEU A 180 2.73 37.19 10.22
N THR A 181 3.38 36.73 9.15
CA THR A 181 2.95 37.02 7.77
C THR A 181 1.60 36.38 7.45
N VAL A 182 1.36 35.16 7.93
CA VAL A 182 0.06 34.49 7.82
C VAL A 182 -1.03 35.29 8.52
N THR A 183 -0.75 35.81 9.72
CA THR A 183 -1.69 36.63 10.48
C THR A 183 -2.02 37.93 9.75
N VAL A 184 -1.00 38.64 9.23
CA VAL A 184 -1.19 39.87 8.45
C VAL A 184 -1.99 39.61 7.17
N ARG A 185 -1.72 38.49 6.48
CA ARG A 185 -2.47 38.07 5.29
C ARG A 185 -3.96 37.85 5.62
N TRP A 186 -4.26 37.17 6.72
CA TRP A 186 -5.63 36.97 7.18
C TRP A 186 -6.34 38.28 7.52
N ILE A 187 -5.67 39.22 8.19
CA ILE A 187 -6.22 40.55 8.49
C ILE A 187 -6.55 41.30 7.19
N ALA A 188 -5.66 41.28 6.20
CA ALA A 188 -5.89 41.91 4.91
C ALA A 188 -7.11 41.33 4.18
N VAL A 189 -7.30 40.01 4.24
CA VAL A 189 -8.47 39.33 3.68
C VAL A 189 -9.76 39.76 4.39
N VAL A 190 -9.76 39.86 5.72
CA VAL A 190 -10.93 40.32 6.49
C VAL A 190 -11.29 41.76 6.13
N ILE A 191 -10.31 42.66 6.01
CA ILE A 191 -10.54 44.05 5.59
C ILE A 191 -11.15 44.10 4.19
N GLY A 192 -10.61 43.32 3.24
CA GLY A 192 -11.16 43.21 1.89
C GLY A 192 -12.60 42.69 1.89
N ALA A 193 -12.92 41.72 2.75
CA ALA A 193 -14.25 41.14 2.86
C ALA A 193 -15.29 42.09 3.49
N VAL A 194 -14.87 42.95 4.42
CA VAL A 194 -15.77 43.92 5.11
C VAL A 194 -16.05 45.16 4.25
N ALA A 195 -15.13 45.54 3.35
CA ALA A 195 -15.27 46.70 2.46
C ALA A 195 -16.61 46.78 1.69
N PRO A 196 -17.14 45.72 1.03
CA PRO A 196 -18.42 45.80 0.34
C PRO A 196 -19.60 46.05 1.29
N PHE A 197 -19.59 45.50 2.50
CA PHE A 197 -20.66 45.73 3.49
C PHE A 197 -20.61 47.16 4.05
N ALA A 198 -19.41 47.68 4.32
CA ALA A 198 -19.23 49.07 4.74
C ALA A 198 -19.72 50.05 3.66
N ALA A 199 -19.47 49.76 2.38
CA ALA A 199 -19.98 50.55 1.26
C ALA A 199 -21.51 50.53 1.19
N VAL A 200 -22.15 49.37 1.36
CA VAL A 200 -23.62 49.27 1.39
C VAL A 200 -24.21 50.06 2.58
N LEU A 201 -23.62 49.94 3.78
CA LEU A 201 -24.06 50.70 4.95
C LEU A 201 -23.89 52.22 4.75
N ALA A 202 -22.81 52.67 4.12
CA ALA A 202 -22.60 54.07 3.79
C ALA A 202 -23.67 54.60 2.81
N VAL A 203 -24.05 53.81 1.80
CA VAL A 203 -25.13 54.15 0.86
C VAL A 203 -26.49 54.20 1.56
N LEU A 204 -26.81 53.21 2.41
CA LEU A 204 -28.04 53.19 3.21
C LEU A 204 -28.12 54.38 4.17
N TYR A 205 -27.02 54.75 4.81
CA TYR A 205 -26.94 55.92 5.68
C TYR A 205 -27.18 57.23 4.91
N LEU A 206 -26.60 57.37 3.71
CA LEU A 206 -26.84 58.51 2.82
C LEU A 206 -28.31 58.61 2.41
N LEU A 207 -28.92 57.48 1.99
CA LEU A 207 -30.34 57.38 1.66
C LEU A 207 -31.22 57.77 2.86
N TRP A 208 -30.93 57.23 4.05
CA TRP A 208 -31.67 57.59 5.27
C TRP A 208 -31.54 59.08 5.59
N ARG A 209 -30.34 59.66 5.48
CA ARG A 209 -30.10 61.09 5.71
C ARG A 209 -30.88 61.97 4.72
N LEU A 210 -30.98 61.56 3.45
CA LEU A 210 -31.76 62.23 2.42
C LEU A 210 -33.27 62.14 2.68
N VAL A 211 -33.76 61.00 3.18
CA VAL A 211 -35.18 60.79 3.51
C VAL A 211 -35.56 61.46 4.83
N ARG A 212 -34.63 61.60 5.79
CA ARG A 212 -34.86 62.25 7.10
C ARG A 212 -35.20 63.74 6.97
N GLY A 213 -34.83 64.38 5.86
CA GLY A 213 -35.23 65.75 5.52
C GLY A 213 -36.68 65.91 5.03
N ARG A 214 -37.45 64.81 4.90
CA ARG A 214 -38.81 64.79 4.35
C ARG A 214 -39.88 64.22 5.30
N LEU A 215 -39.58 64.01 6.58
CA LEU A 215 -40.61 63.61 7.54
C LEU A 215 -41.45 64.82 8.02
N PRO A 216 -42.79 64.79 7.88
CA PRO A 216 -43.67 65.87 8.31
C PRO A 216 -43.71 66.02 9.84
N ARG A 217 -43.63 67.28 10.32
CA ARG A 217 -43.72 67.67 11.73
C ARG A 217 -45.09 67.30 12.30
N ARG A 218 -45.11 66.55 13.41
CA ARG A 218 -46.30 66.37 14.26
C ARG A 218 -46.36 67.50 15.31
N PRO A 219 -47.56 67.99 15.70
CA PRO A 219 -47.75 69.27 16.40
C PRO A 219 -47.46 69.21 17.92
N GLU A 220 -47.05 70.36 18.48
CA GLU A 220 -46.72 70.63 19.88
C GLU A 220 -47.91 70.56 20.86
N PRO A 221 -47.67 70.14 22.12
CA PRO A 221 -48.43 70.59 23.27
C PRO A 221 -47.67 71.59 24.16
N VAL A 222 -48.41 72.61 24.58
CA VAL A 222 -48.11 73.86 25.31
C VAL A 222 -47.51 73.67 26.73
N PRO A 223 -46.63 74.57 27.24
CA PRO A 223 -46.07 74.51 28.59
C PRO A 223 -46.81 75.40 29.62
N PRO A 224 -46.79 75.05 30.92
CA PRO A 224 -47.06 76.02 31.99
C PRO A 224 -45.79 76.40 32.82
N PRO A 225 -45.81 77.57 33.48
CA PRO A 225 -44.62 78.25 34.02
C PRO A 225 -44.52 78.14 35.55
N TRP A 226 -43.31 78.24 36.12
CA TRP A 226 -43.18 78.70 37.51
C TRP A 226 -41.80 79.29 37.84
N PRO A 227 -41.72 80.23 38.81
CA PRO A 227 -40.52 80.99 39.16
C PRO A 227 -39.74 80.44 40.38
N THR A 228 -38.47 80.84 40.44
CA THR A 228 -37.48 80.91 41.54
C THR A 228 -38.00 81.46 42.90
N PRO A 229 -37.19 81.55 43.98
CA PRO A 229 -35.98 80.81 44.42
C PRO A 229 -35.91 80.51 45.95
N ALA A 230 -34.81 79.85 46.36
CA ALA A 230 -34.00 80.04 47.58
C ALA A 230 -34.61 79.85 48.99
N HIS A 231 -33.92 79.07 49.82
CA HIS A 231 -33.25 79.47 51.08
C HIS A 231 -32.92 78.22 51.93
N THR A 232 -31.65 77.85 52.05
CA THR A 232 -30.69 78.04 53.19
C THR A 232 -30.79 76.98 54.30
N PRO A 233 -29.73 76.77 55.11
CA PRO A 233 -29.15 75.46 55.37
C PRO A 233 -29.16 75.14 56.87
N GLY A 234 -28.53 74.04 57.27
CA GLY A 234 -28.05 73.87 58.63
C GLY A 234 -28.24 72.47 59.17
N ASP A 235 -27.10 71.80 59.36
CA ASP A 235 -26.74 70.83 60.40
C ASP A 235 -27.67 69.65 60.72
N GLU A 236 -27.12 68.45 60.46
CA GLU A 236 -26.83 67.34 61.40
C GLU A 236 -27.80 67.00 62.57
N PRO A 237 -27.72 65.80 63.18
CA PRO A 237 -27.10 64.52 62.76
C PRO A 237 -28.03 63.29 62.96
N SER A 238 -27.51 62.10 62.61
CA SER A 238 -27.73 60.71 63.12
C SER A 238 -28.82 60.43 64.20
N PRO A 239 -29.40 59.19 64.31
CA PRO A 239 -28.67 57.91 64.18
C PRO A 239 -29.43 56.67 63.64
N GLU A 240 -28.64 55.68 63.17
CA GLU A 240 -28.73 54.22 63.44
C GLU A 240 -30.08 53.47 63.17
N PRO A 241 -30.18 52.13 63.29
CA PRO A 241 -30.10 51.21 62.16
C PRO A 241 -31.26 50.17 62.13
N ASP A 242 -31.07 49.13 61.32
CA ASP A 242 -31.70 47.78 61.29
C ASP A 242 -32.37 47.50 59.94
N ARG A 243 -31.80 46.65 59.07
CA ARG A 243 -31.65 45.17 59.13
C ARG A 243 -33.00 44.43 59.29
N PRO A 244 -33.08 43.12 58.95
CA PRO A 244 -32.34 42.28 58.01
C PRO A 244 -33.35 41.60 57.05
N THR A 245 -33.01 40.77 56.06
CA THR A 245 -32.73 39.32 56.07
C THR A 245 -32.87 38.89 54.58
N ALA A 246 -32.31 37.81 54.05
CA ALA A 246 -31.40 36.78 54.51
C ALA A 246 -30.87 36.06 53.25
N ARG A 247 -29.62 35.62 53.33
CA ARG A 247 -29.04 34.57 52.49
C ARG A 247 -29.62 33.20 52.87
N ARG A 248 -29.56 32.24 51.95
CA ARG A 248 -28.81 30.96 52.03
C ARG A 248 -29.21 30.09 50.81
N THR A 249 -28.33 29.85 49.84
CA THR A 249 -27.36 28.73 49.69
C THR A 249 -27.98 27.37 49.30
N PRO A 250 -27.20 26.48 48.64
CA PRO A 250 -27.64 25.48 47.66
C PRO A 250 -27.83 24.10 48.29
N GLU A 251 -28.30 23.13 47.51
CA GLU A 251 -27.85 21.73 47.60
C GLU A 251 -28.33 20.85 46.43
N HIS A 252 -27.47 19.86 46.14
CA HIS A 252 -27.66 18.54 45.51
C HIS A 252 -28.14 18.37 44.06
#